data_AF-A0A1M7EXY6-F1
#
_entry.id   AF-A0A1M7EXY6-F1
#
_cell.length_a   1.000
_cell.length_b   1.000
_cell.length_c   1.000
_cell.angle_alpha   90.00
_cell.angle_beta   90.00
_cell.angle_gamma   90.00
#
_symmetry.space_group_name_H-M   'P 1'
#
loop_
_entity.id
_entity.type
_entity.pdbx_description
1 polymer ?
#
loop_
_entity_poly.entity_id
_entity_poly.type
_entity_poly.pdbx_seq_one_letter_code
_entity_poly.pdbx_strand_id
1 'polypeptide(L)'
;MRIKLSETNTTKIQTALDLVNKRAKSFTVTNPEVLGDYAARAEEKLKGILPKAGWKGARVECRPAGPSASSYGYPAKSTDLVLERGARDWFLVQVTEAHVRSGDRSICDVHLSPCQTIAAELYAAKKLRADFRVQDMPLDASAHERAKIEIDARKIAGVS
;
A
#
# COMPACT_ATOMS: atom_id res chain seq x y z
N MET A 1 18.48 0.50 6.36
CA MET A 1 18.53 -0.98 6.44
C MET A 1 17.90 -1.55 5.16
N ARG A 2 18.31 -2.73 4.68
CA ARG A 2 17.61 -3.43 3.57
C ARG A 2 17.81 -4.93 3.69
N ILE A 3 16.77 -5.67 4.06
CA ILE A 3 16.82 -7.12 4.29
C ILE A 3 15.84 -7.80 3.36
N LYS A 4 16.29 -8.76 2.55
CA LYS A 4 15.40 -9.54 1.68
C LYS A 4 14.49 -10.44 2.54
N LEU A 5 13.20 -10.46 2.23
CA LEU A 5 12.26 -11.41 2.82
C LEU A 5 12.55 -12.81 2.26
N SER A 6 13.14 -13.65 3.08
CA SER A 6 13.49 -15.04 2.77
C SER A 6 13.81 -15.78 4.05
N GLU A 7 13.61 -17.10 4.10
CA GLU A 7 13.88 -17.93 5.26
C GLU A 7 15.32 -17.79 5.79
N THR A 8 16.30 -17.65 4.89
CA THR A 8 17.71 -17.44 5.27
C THR A 8 17.98 -16.14 6.03
N ASN A 9 17.09 -15.15 5.90
CA ASN A 9 17.22 -13.85 6.56
C ASN A 9 16.28 -13.69 7.77
N THR A 10 15.52 -14.73 8.14
CA THR A 10 14.56 -14.69 9.25
C THR A 10 15.21 -14.19 10.54
N THR A 11 16.41 -14.66 10.88
CA THR A 11 17.14 -14.21 12.07
C THR A 11 17.47 -12.72 12.03
N LYS A 12 17.88 -12.18 10.86
CA LYS A 12 18.19 -10.75 10.71
C LYS A 12 16.94 -9.89 10.85
N ILE A 13 15.82 -10.36 10.30
CA ILE A 13 14.52 -9.70 10.43
C ILE A 13 14.10 -9.70 11.90
N GLN A 14 14.19 -10.85 12.57
CA GLN A 14 13.87 -10.96 13.99
C GLN A 14 14.71 -9.99 14.83
N THR A 15 16.03 -9.93 14.62
CA THR A 15 16.90 -8.99 15.34
C THR A 15 16.49 -7.53 15.13
N ALA A 16 16.08 -7.16 13.91
CA ALA A 16 15.61 -5.81 13.63
C ALA A 16 14.27 -5.49 14.34
N LEU A 17 13.35 -6.46 14.40
CA LEU A 17 12.09 -6.33 15.14
C LEU A 17 12.34 -6.23 16.64
N ASP A 18 13.18 -7.10 17.20
CA ASP A 18 13.51 -7.14 18.63
C ASP A 18 14.16 -5.84 19.10
N LEU A 19 15.03 -5.25 18.28
CA LEU A 19 15.68 -3.97 18.57
C LEU A 19 14.67 -2.84 18.78
N VAL A 20 13.61 -2.81 17.97
CA VAL A 20 12.55 -1.78 18.02
C VAL A 20 11.53 -2.10 19.11
N ASN A 21 11.06 -3.34 19.16
CA ASN A 21 10.03 -3.80 20.08
C ASN A 21 10.52 -3.82 21.53
N LYS A 22 11.80 -4.11 21.75
CA LYS A 22 12.40 -4.31 23.07
C LYS A 22 11.61 -5.39 23.85
N ARG A 23 10.93 -5.01 24.93
CA ARG A 23 10.09 -5.91 25.74
C ARG A 23 8.64 -5.97 25.28
N ALA A 24 8.22 -5.12 24.35
CA ALA A 24 6.84 -5.07 23.89
C ALA A 24 6.52 -6.23 22.95
N LYS A 25 5.57 -7.09 23.36
CA LYS A 25 5.12 -8.24 22.58
C LYS A 25 3.70 -8.10 22.05
N SER A 26 2.92 -7.21 22.67
CA SER A 26 1.52 -6.96 22.29
C SER A 26 1.47 -5.73 21.38
N PHE A 27 0.59 -5.79 20.37
CA PHE A 27 0.38 -4.70 19.39
C PHE A 27 1.64 -4.35 18.55
N THR A 28 2.64 -5.23 18.57
CA THR A 28 3.88 -5.14 17.79
C THR A 28 3.98 -6.29 16.79
N VAL A 29 4.81 -6.13 15.76
CA VAL A 29 5.13 -7.24 14.85
C VAL A 29 6.29 -8.02 15.42
N THR A 30 6.03 -9.25 15.86
CA THR A 30 7.01 -10.11 16.55
C THR A 30 7.44 -11.32 15.71
N ASN A 31 6.60 -11.77 14.77
CA ASN A 31 6.89 -12.88 13.87
C ASN A 31 7.29 -12.35 12.47
N PRO A 32 8.51 -12.65 11.98
CA PRO A 32 8.98 -12.33 10.63
C PRO A 32 8.08 -12.84 9.50
N GLU A 33 7.36 -13.95 9.69
CA GLU A 33 6.50 -14.55 8.66
C GLU A 33 5.33 -13.63 8.26
N VAL A 34 4.85 -12.80 9.19
CA VAL A 34 3.76 -11.84 8.95
C VAL A 34 4.14 -10.81 7.88
N LEU A 35 5.44 -10.54 7.68
CA LEU A 35 5.90 -9.67 6.59
C LEU A 35 5.63 -10.30 5.21
N GLY A 36 5.62 -11.63 5.12
CA GLY A 36 5.20 -12.37 3.93
C GLY A 36 3.72 -12.13 3.61
N ASP A 37 2.85 -12.15 4.62
CA ASP A 37 1.42 -11.87 4.46
C ASP A 37 1.18 -10.42 4.01
N TYR A 38 1.92 -9.46 4.57
CA TYR A 38 1.86 -8.08 4.13
C TYR A 38 2.32 -7.90 2.68
N ALA A 39 3.40 -8.57 2.30
CA ALA A 39 3.86 -8.60 0.92
C ALA A 39 2.82 -9.21 -0.03
N ALA A 40 2.17 -10.31 0.35
CA ALA A 40 1.12 -10.94 -0.45
C ALA A 40 -0.10 -10.01 -0.63
N ARG A 41 -0.56 -9.38 0.45
CA ARG A 41 -1.66 -8.39 0.40
C ARG A 41 -1.31 -7.18 -0.47
N ALA A 42 -0.05 -6.76 -0.48
CA ALA A 42 0.44 -5.71 -1.35
C ALA A 42 0.40 -6.10 -2.82
N GLU A 43 0.83 -7.32 -3.14
CA GLU A 43 0.82 -7.83 -4.51
C GLU A 43 -0.60 -7.94 -5.07
N GLU A 44 -1.58 -8.37 -4.27
CA GLU A 44 -2.98 -8.38 -4.69
C GLU A 44 -3.51 -6.98 -5.01
N LYS A 45 -3.15 -5.96 -4.20
CA LYS A 45 -3.48 -4.56 -4.50
C LYS A 45 -2.81 -4.08 -5.80
N LEU A 46 -1.53 -4.39 -6.01
CA LEU A 46 -0.77 -3.97 -7.18
C LEU A 46 -1.25 -4.64 -8.48
N LYS A 47 -1.68 -5.89 -8.42
CA LYS A 47 -2.18 -6.68 -9.55
C LYS A 47 -3.38 -6.04 -10.25
N GLY A 48 -4.21 -5.31 -9.51
CA GLY A 48 -5.38 -4.62 -10.06
C GLY A 48 -5.04 -3.38 -10.87
N ILE A 49 -3.91 -2.74 -10.61
CA ILE A 49 -3.59 -1.39 -11.10
C ILE A 49 -2.38 -1.32 -12.02
N LEU A 50 -1.46 -2.29 -11.94
CA LEU A 50 -0.21 -2.28 -12.70
C LEU A 50 0.17 -3.69 -13.17
N PRO A 51 0.79 -3.82 -14.35
CA PRO A 51 1.42 -5.07 -14.76
C PRO A 51 2.61 -5.38 -13.84
N LYS A 52 2.94 -6.66 -13.68
CA LYS A 52 3.99 -7.13 -12.75
C LYS A 52 5.35 -6.45 -12.93
N ALA A 53 5.70 -6.08 -14.16
CA ALA A 53 6.92 -5.36 -14.48
C ALA A 53 6.98 -3.95 -13.83
N GLY A 54 5.83 -3.32 -13.60
CA GLY A 54 5.70 -2.00 -12.98
C GLY A 54 5.70 -2.03 -11.45
N TRP A 55 5.77 -3.19 -10.80
CA TRP A 55 5.68 -3.27 -9.33
C TRP A 55 6.96 -2.83 -8.61
N LYS A 56 8.11 -2.89 -9.28
CA LYS A 56 9.41 -2.52 -8.70
C LYS A 56 9.38 -1.07 -8.18
N GLY A 57 9.77 -0.89 -6.93
CA GLY A 57 9.79 0.41 -6.25
C GLY A 57 8.52 0.73 -5.48
N ALA A 58 7.47 -0.08 -5.58
CA ALA A 58 6.29 0.08 -4.72
C ALA A 58 6.69 -0.14 -3.26
N ARG A 59 6.12 0.65 -2.36
CA ARG A 59 6.35 0.54 -0.92
C ARG A 59 5.07 0.17 -0.20
N VAL A 60 5.19 -0.56 0.89
CA VAL A 60 4.06 -0.84 1.79
C VAL A 60 4.43 -0.46 3.19
N GLU A 61 3.58 0.36 3.79
CA GLU A 61 3.64 0.69 5.19
C GLU A 61 2.62 -0.16 5.95
N CYS A 62 3.09 -0.88 6.96
CA CYS A 62 2.23 -1.70 7.80
C CYS A 62 2.38 -1.35 9.27
N ARG A 63 1.23 -1.38 9.96
CA ARG A 63 1.13 -1.24 11.41
C ARG A 63 0.04 -2.17 11.95
N PRO A 64 0.28 -2.89 13.05
CA PRO A 64 -0.77 -3.62 13.76
C PRO A 64 -1.93 -2.71 14.21
N ALA A 65 -3.08 -3.32 14.47
CA ALA A 65 -4.19 -2.62 15.11
C ALA A 65 -3.85 -2.31 16.58
N GLY A 66 -4.47 -1.25 17.10
CA GLY A 66 -4.42 -0.94 18.51
C GLY A 66 -5.31 -1.85 19.36
N PRO A 67 -5.30 -1.66 20.69
CA PRO A 67 -6.20 -2.34 21.59
C PRO A 67 -7.67 -2.17 21.17
N SER A 68 -8.46 -3.23 21.27
CA SER A 68 -9.90 -3.17 21.04
C SER A 68 -10.67 -2.59 22.23
N ALA A 69 -10.12 -2.72 23.45
CA ALA A 69 -10.73 -2.23 24.67
C ALA A 69 -10.41 -0.74 24.89
N SER A 70 -11.46 0.07 25.00
CA SER A 70 -11.37 1.51 25.32
C SER A 70 -10.86 1.82 26.73
N SER A 71 -10.60 0.80 27.56
CA SER A 71 -10.02 0.94 28.90
C SER A 71 -8.53 1.32 28.87
N TYR A 72 -7.86 1.15 27.72
CA TYR A 72 -6.50 1.67 27.51
C TYR A 72 -6.55 3.17 27.26
N GLY A 73 -6.46 3.96 28.33
CA GLY A 73 -6.38 5.43 28.26
C GLY A 73 -5.05 5.98 27.73
N TYR A 74 -4.10 5.13 27.38
CA TYR A 74 -2.77 5.51 26.92
C TYR A 74 -2.37 4.79 25.62
N PRO A 75 -1.54 5.43 24.76
CA PRO A 75 -1.01 4.78 23.57
C PRO A 75 -0.16 3.56 23.91
N ALA A 76 -0.48 2.42 23.31
CA ALA A 76 0.34 1.23 23.38
C ALA A 76 1.50 1.33 22.38
N LYS A 77 2.68 0.86 22.78
CA LYS A 77 3.83 0.76 21.87
C LYS A 77 3.51 -0.25 20.75
N SER A 78 3.90 0.10 19.53
CA SER A 78 3.71 -0.68 18.31
C SER A 78 4.96 -0.63 17.42
N THR A 79 4.86 -1.23 16.25
CA THR A 79 5.92 -1.32 15.25
C THR A 79 5.37 -0.86 13.91
N ASP A 80 6.00 0.16 13.34
CA ASP A 80 5.81 0.53 11.94
C ASP A 80 6.91 -0.12 11.11
N LEU A 81 6.52 -0.66 9.97
CA LEU A 81 7.43 -1.30 9.04
C LEU A 81 7.15 -0.88 7.61
N VAL A 82 8.23 -0.67 6.87
CA VAL A 82 8.17 -0.36 5.45
C VAL A 82 8.82 -1.50 4.68
N LEU A 83 8.04 -2.10 3.78
CA LEU A 83 8.49 -3.06 2.79
C LEU A 83 8.64 -2.35 1.45
N GLU A 84 9.67 -2.70 0.70
CA GLU A 84 9.88 -2.20 -0.66
C GLU A 84 9.96 -3.36 -1.65
N ARG A 85 9.25 -3.24 -2.76
CA ARG A 85 9.26 -4.20 -3.85
C ARG A 85 10.52 -4.03 -4.69
N GLY A 86 11.39 -5.05 -4.71
CA GLY A 86 12.45 -5.15 -5.71
C GLY A 86 11.94 -5.67 -7.05
N ALA A 87 12.82 -6.13 -7.93
CA ALA A 87 12.39 -6.70 -9.21
C ALA A 87 11.64 -8.04 -9.04
N ARG A 88 12.07 -8.88 -8.08
CA ARG A 88 11.51 -10.23 -7.86
C ARG A 88 11.05 -10.47 -6.44
N ASP A 89 11.77 -9.93 -5.46
CA ASP A 89 11.49 -10.13 -4.04
C ASP A 89 11.08 -8.84 -3.34
N TRP A 90 10.55 -8.99 -2.13
CA TRP A 90 10.29 -7.91 -1.20
C TRP A 90 11.45 -7.73 -0.22
N PHE A 91 11.63 -6.50 0.25
CA PHE A 91 12.70 -6.13 1.16
C PHE A 91 12.14 -5.33 2.33
N LEU A 92 12.52 -5.68 3.55
CA LEU A 92 12.31 -4.85 4.73
C LEU A 92 13.34 -3.72 4.69
N VAL A 93 12.86 -2.47 4.54
CA VAL A 93 13.74 -1.30 4.41
C VAL A 93 13.75 -0.44 5.67
N GLN A 94 12.67 -0.47 6.44
CA GLN A 94 12.53 0.30 7.67
C GLN A 94 11.71 -0.46 8.70
N VAL A 95 12.15 -0.36 9.95
CA VAL A 95 11.39 -0.76 11.15
C VAL A 95 11.55 0.40 12.13
N THR A 96 10.44 0.96 12.59
CA THR A 96 10.41 2.11 13.49
C THR A 96 9.46 1.88 14.64
N GLU A 97 9.79 2.48 15.79
CA GLU A 97 8.90 2.48 16.93
C GLU A 97 7.69 3.36 16.63
N ALA A 98 6.51 2.82 16.94
CA ALA A 98 5.24 3.48 16.73
C ALA A 98 4.39 3.41 17.99
N HIS A 99 3.27 4.13 17.99
CA HIS A 99 2.28 4.05 19.05
C HIS A 99 0.88 3.94 18.44
N VAL A 100 0.06 3.05 19.02
CA VAL A 100 -1.33 2.83 18.62
C VAL A 100 -2.26 3.09 19.79
N ARG A 101 -3.41 3.66 19.52
CA ARG A 101 -4.47 3.93 20.51
C ARG A 101 -5.61 2.93 20.38
N SER A 102 -6.48 2.92 21.37
CA SER A 102 -7.70 2.13 21.31
C SER A 102 -8.52 2.52 20.07
N GLY A 103 -8.96 1.53 19.30
CA GLY A 103 -9.73 1.74 18.08
C GLY A 103 -8.91 2.01 16.82
N ASP A 104 -7.58 2.12 16.92
CA ASP A 104 -6.73 2.24 15.73
C ASP A 104 -6.81 0.97 14.89
N ARG A 105 -7.16 1.12 13.62
CA ARG A 105 -7.14 0.02 12.64
C ARG A 105 -5.72 -0.38 12.29
N SER A 106 -5.54 -1.64 11.90
CA SER A 106 -4.31 -2.06 11.23
C SER A 106 -4.14 -1.31 9.91
N ILE A 107 -2.92 -0.87 9.64
CA ILE A 107 -2.53 -0.23 8.39
C ILE A 107 -1.72 -1.22 7.56
N CYS A 108 -1.95 -1.24 6.25
CA CYS A 108 -1.18 -2.03 5.28
C CYS A 108 -1.36 -1.33 3.92
N ASP A 109 -0.86 -0.12 3.83
CA ASP A 109 -1.12 0.79 2.72
C ASP A 109 0.01 0.74 1.71
N VAL A 110 -0.36 0.69 0.43
CA VAL A 110 0.58 0.57 -0.68
C VAL A 110 0.79 1.95 -1.27
N HIS A 111 2.05 2.39 -1.25
CA HIS A 111 2.48 3.64 -1.83
C HIS A 111 3.15 3.38 -3.18
N LEU A 112 2.64 4.07 -4.19
CA LEU A 112 3.22 4.09 -5.53
C LEU A 112 4.19 5.27 -5.63
N SER A 113 5.29 5.06 -6.36
CA SER A 113 6.12 6.17 -6.82
C SER A 113 5.38 7.02 -7.87
N PRO A 114 5.78 8.28 -8.12
CA PRO A 114 5.13 9.12 -9.12
C PRO A 114 5.06 8.48 -10.52
N CYS A 115 6.12 7.79 -10.93
CA CYS A 115 6.15 7.06 -12.20
C CYS A 115 5.13 5.91 -12.24
N GLN A 116 4.98 5.19 -11.12
CA GLN A 116 3.98 4.12 -11.01
C GLN A 116 2.55 4.65 -10.98
N THR A 117 2.30 5.80 -10.35
CA THR A 117 0.98 6.45 -10.37
C THR A 117 0.57 6.78 -11.80
N ILE A 118 1.43 7.48 -12.54
CA ILE A 118 1.18 7.80 -13.96
C ILE A 118 1.02 6.51 -14.79
N ALA A 119 1.87 5.52 -14.57
CA ALA A 119 1.77 4.24 -15.27
C ALA A 119 0.47 3.49 -14.97
N ALA A 120 -0.07 3.60 -13.75
CA ALA A 120 -1.32 2.96 -13.36
C ALA A 120 -2.51 3.59 -14.09
N GLU A 121 -2.55 4.92 -14.21
CA GLU A 121 -3.56 5.64 -14.98
C GLU A 121 -3.52 5.25 -16.47
N LEU A 122 -2.32 5.23 -17.06
CA LEU A 122 -2.13 4.82 -18.46
C LEU A 122 -2.51 3.35 -18.68
N TYR A 123 -2.18 2.47 -17.73
CA TYR A 123 -2.53 1.06 -17.81
C TYR A 123 -4.03 0.83 -17.69
N ALA A 124 -4.70 1.52 -16.77
CA ALA A 124 -6.15 1.48 -16.62
C ALA A 124 -6.85 1.96 -17.89
N ALA A 125 -6.42 3.09 -18.46
CA ALA A 125 -6.95 3.61 -19.71
C ALA A 125 -6.73 2.65 -20.89
N LYS A 126 -5.54 2.02 -20.97
CA LYS A 126 -5.23 1.00 -21.98
C LYS A 126 -6.16 -0.22 -21.83
N LYS A 127 -6.35 -0.70 -20.61
CA LYS A 127 -7.20 -1.86 -20.32
C LYS A 127 -8.66 -1.58 -20.66
N LEU A 128 -9.17 -0.40 -20.30
CA LEU A 128 -10.53 0.04 -20.65
C LEU A 128 -10.74 0.03 -22.17
N ARG A 129 -9.80 0.57 -22.95
CA ARG A 129 -9.89 0.57 -24.42
C ARG A 129 -9.74 -0.81 -25.05
N ALA A 130 -9.07 -1.75 -24.38
CA ALA A 130 -8.96 -3.12 -24.86
C ALA A 130 -10.26 -3.90 -24.61
N ASP A 131 -10.88 -3.70 -23.45
CA ASP A 131 -12.05 -4.46 -23.02
C ASP A 131 -13.37 -3.85 -23.53
N PHE A 132 -13.40 -2.56 -23.85
CA PHE A 132 -14.62 -1.82 -24.22
C PHE A 132 -14.43 -0.99 -25.50
N ARG A 133 -15.53 -0.80 -26.24
CA ARG A 133 -15.61 0.19 -27.31
C ARG A 133 -15.80 1.57 -26.70
N VAL A 134 -14.69 2.26 -26.46
CA VAL A 134 -14.67 3.60 -25.89
C VAL A 134 -14.98 4.63 -26.98
N GLN A 135 -15.84 5.59 -26.67
CA GLN A 135 -16.04 6.79 -27.49
C GLN A 135 -15.22 7.92 -26.89
N ASP A 136 -14.37 8.54 -27.70
CA ASP A 136 -13.65 9.73 -27.28
C ASP A 136 -14.57 10.97 -27.36
N MET A 137 -14.19 12.04 -26.66
CA MET A 137 -14.93 13.29 -26.68
C MET A 137 -15.04 13.83 -28.12
N PRO A 138 -16.24 14.23 -28.59
CA PRO A 138 -16.40 14.74 -29.95
C PRO A 138 -15.51 15.97 -30.19
N LEU A 139 -14.75 15.95 -31.29
CA LEU A 139 -13.82 17.03 -31.63
C LEU A 139 -14.55 18.35 -31.93
N ASP A 140 -15.78 18.26 -32.41
CA ASP A 140 -16.67 19.36 -32.77
C ASP A 140 -17.54 19.86 -31.60
N ALA A 141 -17.49 19.21 -30.42
CA ALA A 141 -18.22 19.67 -29.24
C ALA A 141 -17.77 21.07 -28.81
N SER A 142 -18.75 21.94 -28.57
CA SER A 142 -18.52 23.29 -28.05
C SER A 142 -17.92 23.26 -26.63
N ALA A 143 -17.26 24.34 -26.22
CA ALA A 143 -16.67 24.43 -24.87
C ALA A 143 -17.69 24.19 -23.75
N HIS A 144 -18.94 24.66 -23.93
CA HIS A 144 -20.01 24.45 -22.97
C HIS A 144 -20.45 22.97 -22.90
N GLU A 145 -20.55 22.28 -24.04
CA GLU A 145 -20.89 20.86 -24.08
C GLU A 145 -19.79 20.02 -23.44
N ARG A 146 -18.51 20.32 -23.72
CA ARG A 146 -17.38 19.64 -23.07
C ARG A 146 -17.41 19.82 -21.56
N ALA A 147 -17.61 21.04 -21.07
CA ALA A 147 -17.71 21.31 -19.64
C ALA A 147 -18.88 20.56 -18.99
N LYS A 148 -20.04 20.50 -19.66
CA LYS A 148 -21.20 19.73 -19.18
C LYS A 148 -20.87 18.24 -19.09
N ILE A 149 -20.27 17.66 -20.14
CA ILE A 149 -19.85 16.24 -20.15
C ILE A 149 -18.83 15.97 -19.04
N GLU A 150 -17.85 16.86 -18.82
CA GLU A 150 -16.87 16.72 -17.73
C GLU A 150 -17.51 16.77 -16.34
N ILE A 151 -18.44 17.70 -16.11
CA ILE A 151 -19.18 17.79 -14.84
C ILE A 151 -19.98 16.50 -14.61
N ASP A 152 -20.67 16.00 -15.63
CA ASP A 152 -21.45 14.77 -15.54
C ASP A 152 -20.54 13.55 -15.33
N ALA A 153 -19.38 13.49 -15.99
CA ALA A 153 -18.37 12.46 -15.78
C ALA A 153 -17.79 12.47 -14.35
N ARG A 154 -17.51 13.65 -13.78
CA ARG A 154 -17.07 13.80 -12.38
C ARG A 154 -18.11 13.26 -11.39
N LYS A 155 -19.39 13.57 -11.63
CA LYS A 155 -20.50 13.03 -10.82
C LYS A 155 -20.56 11.50 -10.90
N ILE A 156 -20.43 10.92 -12.09
CA ILE A 156 -20.41 9.45 -12.28
C ILE A 156 -19.22 8.83 -11.54
N ALA A 157 -18.05 9.47 -11.59
CA ALA A 157 -16.85 9.01 -10.90
C ALA A 157 -16.89 9.21 -9.37
N GLY A 158 -17.92 9.86 -8.83
CA GLY A 158 -18.01 10.20 -7.41
C GLY A 158 -16.97 11.21 -6.94
N VAL A 159 -16.40 11.98 -7.87
CA VAL A 159 -15.44 13.04 -7.59
C VAL A 159 -16.22 14.36 -7.58
N SER A 160 -16.47 14.88 -6.38
CA SER A 160 -17.15 16.18 -6.15
C SER A 160 -16.22 17.35 -6.37
#